data_AF-A0A068Y027-F1
#
_entry.id   AF-A0A068Y027-F1
#
_cell.length_a   1.000
_cell.length_b   1.000
_cell.length_c   1.000
_cell.angle_alpha   90.00
_cell.angle_beta   90.00
_cell.angle_gamma   90.00
#
_symmetry.space_group_name_H-M   'P 1'
#
loop_
_entity.id
_entity.type
_entity.pdbx_description
1 polymer ?
#
loop_
_entity_poly.entity_id
_entity_poly.type
_entity_poly.pdbx_seq_one_letter_code
_entity_poly.pdbx_strand_id
1 'polypeptide(L)'
;MFQRIGHVQRRVPHSGGASDPIPDNTETHVLPLSHIRPDDPTECHRAHKGLFVGLLLFLATLVALALFYILQRRHSYKSALTLYQINYIVLFAIGIIAVSIALYQIKVLGFRELSEEDAFDDNLLLLGLVAVLFYDLFLLIPAVDAKEEHKKAGAMFVGKAILEMVQALLQVFLILEASRREAGEMGHTISKPGRTIITLLLVLNLAMWIINTFGLKYAENHEIFQLYYTDLAWKIITHLSLPLIIFFRFHSTVCLADIWTNAYRIHRHTEV
;
A
#
# COMPACT_ATOMS: atom_id res chain seq x y z
N MET A 1 5.22 -26.76 -0.55
CA MET A 1 5.03 -26.83 -2.01
C MET A 1 5.99 -25.82 -2.64
N PHE A 2 7.29 -26.14 -2.59
CA PHE A 2 8.38 -25.28 -3.05
C PHE A 2 9.39 -26.16 -3.77
N GLN A 3 9.59 -25.93 -5.06
CA GLN A 3 10.86 -26.08 -5.78
C GLN A 3 10.65 -25.75 -7.26
N ARG A 4 11.34 -24.72 -7.75
CA ARG A 4 11.52 -24.46 -9.19
C ARG A 4 12.84 -25.13 -9.59
N ILE A 5 12.77 -26.29 -10.22
CA ILE A 5 13.92 -26.96 -10.83
C ILE A 5 14.09 -26.36 -12.23
N GLY A 6 15.10 -25.50 -12.40
CA GLY A 6 15.53 -25.03 -13.71
C GLY A 6 16.44 -26.06 -14.35
N HIS A 7 15.97 -26.71 -15.42
CA HIS A 7 16.79 -27.55 -16.28
C HIS A 7 17.90 -26.72 -16.94
N VAL A 8 19.15 -26.97 -16.57
CA VAL A 8 20.33 -26.45 -17.27
C VAL A 8 20.62 -27.38 -18.45
N GLN A 9 20.29 -26.94 -19.66
CA GLN A 9 20.68 -27.63 -20.88
C GLN A 9 22.01 -27.05 -21.39
N ARG A 10 23.13 -27.67 -20.98
CA ARG A 10 24.46 -27.38 -21.54
C ARG A 10 24.50 -27.75 -23.02
N ARG A 11 24.62 -26.78 -23.92
CA ARG A 11 25.17 -27.01 -25.26
C ARG A 11 26.68 -26.82 -25.22
N VAL A 12 27.41 -27.84 -25.65
CA VAL A 12 28.87 -27.82 -25.86
C VAL A 12 29.13 -27.26 -27.27
N PRO A 13 30.00 -26.25 -27.47
CA PRO A 13 30.52 -25.93 -28.78
C PRO A 13 31.81 -26.72 -29.05
N HIS A 14 31.90 -27.28 -30.25
CA HIS A 14 33.08 -27.93 -30.81
C HIS A 14 34.26 -26.96 -30.93
N SER A 15 35.46 -27.45 -30.60
CA SER A 15 36.75 -26.77 -30.77
C SER A 15 37.44 -27.19 -32.07
N GLY A 16 37.99 -26.21 -32.79
CA GLY A 16 39.35 -26.30 -33.36
C GLY A 16 39.48 -26.47 -34.88
N GLY A 17 39.96 -25.41 -35.54
CA GLY A 17 40.50 -25.45 -36.91
C GLY A 17 40.96 -24.07 -37.37
N ALA A 18 42.29 -23.88 -37.39
CA ALA A 18 43.02 -22.61 -37.48
C ALA A 18 43.00 -21.87 -38.84
N SER A 19 43.14 -20.54 -38.83
CA SER A 19 44.17 -19.76 -39.56
C SER A 19 43.92 -18.23 -39.46
N ASP A 20 44.93 -17.50 -38.97
CA ASP A 20 45.13 -16.03 -39.05
C ASP A 20 46.21 -15.73 -40.14
N PRO A 21 46.52 -14.48 -40.56
CA PRO A 21 45.99 -13.14 -40.19
C PRO A 21 45.78 -12.16 -41.40
N ILE A 22 45.25 -10.94 -41.14
CA ILE A 22 45.77 -9.61 -41.58
C ILE A 22 44.78 -8.51 -41.08
N PRO A 23 45.26 -7.35 -40.58
CA PRO A 23 44.43 -6.42 -39.80
C PRO A 23 43.72 -5.40 -40.69
N ASP A 24 42.47 -5.06 -40.36
CA ASP A 24 41.88 -3.79 -40.78
C ASP A 24 41.37 -3.04 -39.55
N ASN A 25 41.79 -1.78 -39.50
CA ASN A 25 41.68 -0.90 -38.38
C ASN A 25 40.38 -0.12 -38.55
N THR A 26 39.32 -0.49 -37.84
CA THR A 26 38.20 0.44 -37.64
C THR A 26 37.63 0.25 -36.25
N GLU A 27 38.01 1.17 -35.37
CA GLU A 27 37.44 1.37 -34.05
C GLU A 27 35.91 1.46 -34.15
N THR A 28 35.22 0.46 -33.62
CA THR A 28 33.90 0.66 -33.02
C THR A 28 34.00 0.12 -31.60
N HIS A 29 34.16 1.03 -30.65
CA HIS A 29 34.08 0.76 -29.22
C HIS A 29 32.65 0.31 -28.88
N VAL A 30 32.33 -0.95 -29.18
CA VAL A 30 31.14 -1.61 -28.65
C VAL A 30 31.48 -2.01 -27.22
N LEU A 31 31.19 -1.10 -26.28
CA LEU A 31 31.23 -1.42 -24.85
C LEU A 31 30.34 -2.66 -24.64
N PRO A 32 30.87 -3.79 -24.15
CA PRO A 32 30.02 -4.85 -23.67
C PRO A 32 29.34 -4.32 -22.41
N LEU A 33 28.02 -4.13 -22.46
CA LEU A 33 27.21 -3.87 -21.28
C LEU A 33 27.20 -5.14 -20.43
N SER A 34 28.29 -5.33 -19.71
CA SER A 34 28.51 -6.41 -18.76
C SER A 34 27.56 -6.23 -17.57
N HIS A 35 26.87 -7.32 -17.22
CA HIS A 35 26.42 -7.61 -15.86
C HIS A 35 25.59 -6.53 -15.15
N ILE A 36 24.27 -6.54 -15.39
CA ILE A 36 23.34 -6.19 -14.30
C ILE A 36 23.34 -7.39 -13.35
N ARG A 37 24.14 -7.27 -12.29
CA ARG A 37 24.14 -8.21 -11.17
C ARG A 37 22.75 -8.17 -10.50
N PRO A 38 22.16 -9.30 -10.08
CA PRO A 38 20.79 -9.30 -9.53
C PRO A 38 20.60 -8.53 -8.22
N ASP A 39 21.67 -8.05 -7.58
CA ASP A 39 21.62 -7.31 -6.32
C ASP A 39 22.58 -6.12 -6.37
N ASP A 40 22.14 -4.98 -6.88
CA ASP A 40 22.86 -3.71 -6.72
C ASP A 40 22.43 -3.06 -5.39
N PRO A 41 23.32 -2.87 -4.39
CA PRO A 41 22.99 -2.25 -3.10
C PRO A 41 22.42 -0.83 -3.22
N THR A 42 22.42 -0.21 -4.41
CA THR A 42 21.79 1.09 -4.70
C THR A 42 20.25 1.04 -4.72
N GLU A 43 19.63 -0.14 -4.75
CA GLU A 43 18.17 -0.33 -4.78
C GLU A 43 17.44 0.41 -3.65
N CYS A 44 18.07 0.49 -2.47
CA CYS A 44 17.48 1.07 -1.26
C CYS A 44 17.82 2.56 -1.07
N HIS A 45 18.81 3.09 -1.81
CA HIS A 45 19.32 4.45 -1.57
C HIS A 45 18.28 5.54 -1.88
N ARG A 46 17.23 5.27 -2.67
CA ARG A 46 16.12 6.22 -2.91
C ARG A 46 14.87 5.98 -2.06
N ALA A 47 14.79 4.88 -1.33
CA ALA A 47 13.63 4.53 -0.49
C ALA A 47 13.75 5.07 0.96
N HIS A 48 14.98 5.31 1.44
CA HIS A 48 15.26 5.57 2.86
C HIS A 48 14.48 6.75 3.48
N LYS A 49 14.24 7.85 2.74
CA LYS A 49 13.49 9.00 3.27
C LYS A 49 12.03 8.64 3.58
N GLY A 50 11.39 7.94 2.65
CA GLY A 50 10.01 7.47 2.80
C GLY A 50 9.90 6.42 3.89
N LEU A 51 10.87 5.51 3.95
CA LEU A 51 10.97 4.51 5.01
C LEU A 51 11.11 5.16 6.39
N PHE A 52 12.00 6.15 6.55
CA PHE A 52 12.22 6.81 7.84
C PHE A 52 10.96 7.55 8.33
N VAL A 53 10.34 8.35 7.46
CA VAL A 53 9.08 9.05 7.80
C VAL A 53 7.97 8.04 8.11
N GLY A 54 7.85 6.98 7.30
CA GLY A 54 6.89 5.92 7.51
C GLY A 54 7.07 5.21 8.85
N LEU A 55 8.31 4.82 9.19
CA LEU A 55 8.63 4.15 10.45
C LEU A 55 8.37 5.06 11.67
N LEU A 56 8.65 6.37 11.54
CA LEU A 56 8.31 7.33 12.59
C LEU A 56 6.80 7.39 12.83
N LEU A 57 6.00 7.44 11.77
CA LEU A 57 4.53 7.43 11.86
C LEU A 57 4.02 6.09 12.41
N PHE A 58 4.57 4.97 11.97
CA PHE A 58 4.25 3.64 12.49
C PHE A 58 4.53 3.53 13.99
N LEU A 59 5.70 3.99 14.44
CA LEU A 59 6.05 4.01 15.86
C LEU A 59 5.12 4.93 16.66
N ALA A 60 4.82 6.13 16.14
CA ALA A 60 3.86 7.04 16.76
C ALA A 60 2.48 6.40 16.89
N THR A 61 2.03 5.66 15.87
CA THR A 61 0.80 4.88 15.91
C THR A 61 0.82 3.80 17.00
N LEU A 62 1.92 3.06 17.15
CA LEU A 62 2.06 2.06 18.22
C LEU A 62 2.02 2.70 19.61
N VAL A 63 2.69 3.85 19.79
CA VAL A 63 2.66 4.62 21.04
C VAL A 63 1.24 5.11 21.33
N ALA A 64 0.54 5.67 20.35
CA ALA A 64 -0.84 6.12 20.49
C ALA A 64 -1.77 4.95 20.87
N LEU A 65 -1.58 3.77 20.28
CA LEU A 65 -2.32 2.57 20.63
C LEU A 65 -2.05 2.15 22.08
N ALA A 66 -0.78 2.11 22.51
CA ALA A 66 -0.44 1.80 23.90
C ALA A 66 -1.08 2.78 24.89
N LEU A 67 -1.00 4.08 24.60
CA LEU A 67 -1.63 5.14 25.40
C LEU A 67 -3.16 4.99 25.44
N PHE A 68 -3.79 4.64 24.33
CA PHE A 68 -5.22 4.33 24.27
C PHE A 68 -5.60 3.23 25.28
N TYR A 69 -4.87 2.11 25.30
CA TYR A 69 -5.11 1.03 26.27
C TYR A 69 -4.89 1.47 27.73
N ILE A 70 -3.88 2.32 27.99
CA ILE A 70 -3.63 2.85 29.33
C ILE A 70 -4.79 3.75 29.80
N LEU A 71 -5.25 4.66 28.94
CA LEU A 71 -6.37 5.56 29.24
C LEU A 71 -7.67 4.78 29.45
N GLN A 72 -7.87 3.71 28.69
CA GLN A 72 -8.99 2.79 28.85
C GLN A 72 -9.00 2.13 30.23
N ARG A 73 -7.84 1.62 30.68
CA ARG A 73 -7.69 1.03 32.02
C ARG A 73 -7.88 2.05 33.16
N ARG A 74 -7.63 3.32 32.89
CA ARG A 74 -7.87 4.44 33.82
C ARG A 74 -9.32 4.96 33.76
N HIS A 75 -10.22 4.29 33.04
CA HIS A 75 -11.61 4.72 32.81
C HIS A 75 -11.77 6.11 32.17
N SER A 76 -10.74 6.60 31.46
CA SER A 76 -10.78 7.88 30.74
C SER A 76 -11.25 7.67 29.29
N TYR A 77 -12.47 7.17 29.13
CA TYR A 77 -13.00 6.71 27.84
C TYR A 77 -13.04 7.82 26.77
N LYS A 78 -13.40 9.05 27.14
CA LYS A 78 -13.45 10.20 26.21
C LYS A 78 -12.07 10.53 25.64
N SER A 79 -11.04 10.52 26.49
CA SER A 79 -9.65 10.79 26.09
C SER A 79 -9.10 9.66 25.22
N ALA A 80 -9.40 8.42 25.59
CA ALA A 80 -9.03 7.23 24.82
C ALA A 80 -9.65 7.31 23.41
N LEU A 81 -10.96 7.54 23.32
CA LEU A 81 -11.66 7.69 22.03
C LEU A 81 -11.07 8.83 21.20
N THR A 82 -10.82 9.99 21.81
CA THR A 82 -10.27 11.15 21.11
C THR A 82 -8.89 10.83 20.52
N LEU A 83 -8.01 10.20 21.31
CA LEU A 83 -6.68 9.78 20.85
C LEU A 83 -6.78 8.78 19.70
N TYR A 84 -7.68 7.80 19.81
CA TYR A 84 -7.92 6.80 18.78
C TYR A 84 -8.40 7.44 17.45
N GLN A 85 -9.38 8.34 17.51
CA GLN A 85 -9.90 9.05 16.34
C GLN A 85 -8.85 9.97 15.70
N ILE A 86 -8.09 10.72 16.50
CA ILE A 86 -7.01 11.59 15.99
C ILE A 86 -5.96 10.75 15.25
N ASN A 87 -5.57 9.60 15.78
CA ASN A 87 -4.58 8.72 15.16
C ASN A 87 -5.03 8.29 13.74
N TYR A 88 -6.29 7.88 13.57
CA TYR A 88 -6.82 7.57 12.23
C TYR A 88 -6.89 8.79 11.32
N ILE A 89 -7.44 9.91 11.79
CA ILE A 89 -7.57 11.14 10.99
C ILE A 89 -6.22 11.58 10.45
N VAL A 90 -5.18 11.55 11.29
CA VAL A 90 -3.80 11.89 10.88
C VAL A 90 -3.28 10.92 9.83
N LEU A 91 -3.43 9.60 10.03
CA LEU A 91 -2.97 8.61 9.06
C LEU A 91 -3.69 8.73 7.72
N PHE A 92 -5.01 8.91 7.71
CA PHE A 92 -5.78 9.07 6.48
C PHE A 92 -5.43 10.38 5.76
N ALA A 93 -5.29 11.49 6.48
CA ALA A 93 -4.91 12.77 5.88
C ALA A 93 -3.52 12.69 5.21
N ILE A 94 -2.52 12.13 5.91
CA ILE A 94 -1.18 11.91 5.34
C ILE A 94 -1.27 10.92 4.17
N GLY A 95 -2.08 9.86 4.30
CA GLY A 95 -2.31 8.87 3.25
C GLY A 95 -2.87 9.49 1.98
N ILE A 96 -3.88 10.36 2.06
CA ILE A 96 -4.46 11.07 0.91
C ILE A 96 -3.41 11.89 0.18
N ILE A 97 -2.59 12.65 0.93
CA ILE A 97 -1.50 13.47 0.37
C ILE A 97 -0.48 12.56 -0.33
N ALA A 98 -0.03 11.50 0.34
CA ALA A 98 0.95 10.57 -0.21
C ALA A 98 0.44 9.86 -1.47
N VAL A 99 -0.82 9.38 -1.47
CA VAL A 99 -1.44 8.74 -2.63
C VAL A 99 -1.53 9.72 -3.81
N SER A 100 -1.94 10.96 -3.55
CA SER A 100 -2.05 11.99 -4.59
C SER A 100 -0.69 12.32 -5.21
N ILE A 101 0.36 12.43 -4.39
CA ILE A 101 1.73 12.62 -4.85
C ILE A 101 2.21 11.39 -5.66
N ALA A 102 1.93 10.17 -5.20
CA ALA A 102 2.30 8.95 -5.89
C ALA A 102 1.63 8.85 -7.27
N LEU A 103 0.33 9.13 -7.34
CA LEU A 103 -0.44 9.18 -8.58
C LEU A 103 0.17 10.17 -9.57
N TYR A 104 0.59 11.34 -9.10
CA TYR A 104 1.26 12.33 -9.95
C TYR A 104 2.61 11.83 -10.46
N GLN A 105 3.44 11.23 -9.59
CA GLN A 105 4.78 10.76 -9.96
C GLN A 105 4.78 9.52 -10.85
N ILE A 106 3.81 8.61 -10.68
CA ILE A 106 3.73 7.37 -11.46
C ILE A 106 3.24 7.59 -12.89
N LYS A 107 2.55 8.71 -13.17
CA LYS A 107 2.05 9.05 -14.50
C LYS A 107 3.12 9.10 -15.60
N VAL A 108 4.38 9.30 -15.23
CA VAL A 108 5.52 9.35 -16.17
C VAL A 108 5.95 7.97 -16.68
N LEU A 109 5.58 6.88 -16.01
CA LEU A 109 5.92 5.52 -16.43
C LEU A 109 5.06 5.06 -17.62
N GLY A 110 5.60 4.15 -18.42
CA GLY A 110 4.91 3.56 -19.58
C GLY A 110 3.85 2.55 -19.18
N PHE A 111 3.02 2.10 -20.13
CA PHE A 111 1.99 1.09 -19.90
C PHE A 111 2.53 -0.34 -20.07
N ARG A 112 2.05 -1.25 -19.22
CA ARG A 112 2.32 -2.69 -19.21
C ARG A 112 1.03 -3.45 -19.51
N GLU A 113 1.12 -4.57 -20.23
CA GLU A 113 -0.01 -5.51 -20.38
C GLU A 113 -0.30 -6.25 -19.07
N LEU A 114 -1.58 -6.43 -18.75
CA LEU A 114 -2.04 -7.05 -17.51
C LEU A 114 -2.08 -8.58 -17.64
N SER A 115 -1.67 -9.28 -16.58
CA SER A 115 -1.80 -10.73 -16.42
C SER A 115 -3.16 -11.11 -15.81
N GLU A 116 -3.57 -12.37 -15.94
CA GLU A 116 -4.73 -12.92 -15.21
C GLU A 116 -4.55 -12.88 -13.69
N GLU A 117 -3.31 -13.00 -13.21
CA GLU A 117 -2.97 -12.89 -11.77
C GLU A 117 -3.25 -11.47 -11.25
N ASP A 118 -2.91 -10.43 -12.04
CA ASP A 118 -3.21 -9.03 -11.69
C ASP A 118 -4.72 -8.80 -11.57
N ALA A 119 -5.53 -9.39 -12.46
CA ALA A 119 -6.98 -9.25 -12.44
C ALA A 119 -7.63 -9.90 -11.20
N PHE A 120 -7.04 -10.98 -10.67
CA PHE A 120 -7.51 -11.59 -9.42
C PHE A 120 -7.25 -10.69 -8.21
N ASP A 121 -6.04 -10.11 -8.12
CA ASP A 121 -5.67 -9.19 -7.05
C ASP A 121 -6.52 -7.92 -7.08
N ASP A 122 -6.84 -7.40 -8.26
CA ASP A 122 -7.74 -6.25 -8.46
C ASP A 122 -9.15 -6.53 -7.91
N ASN A 123 -9.69 -7.73 -8.15
CA ASN A 123 -11.00 -8.13 -7.63
C ASN A 123 -11.02 -8.22 -6.10
N LEU A 124 -9.96 -8.79 -5.50
CA LEU A 124 -9.82 -8.85 -4.05
C LEU A 124 -9.71 -7.44 -3.43
N LEU A 125 -8.97 -6.55 -4.09
CA LEU A 125 -8.84 -5.16 -3.68
C LEU A 125 -10.20 -4.44 -3.71
N LEU A 126 -10.98 -4.63 -4.78
CA LEU A 126 -12.31 -4.04 -4.94
C LEU A 126 -13.30 -4.57 -3.91
N LEU A 127 -13.27 -5.88 -3.60
CA LEU A 127 -14.09 -6.46 -2.53
C LEU A 127 -13.79 -5.79 -1.17
N GLY A 128 -12.51 -5.58 -0.86
CA GLY A 128 -12.10 -4.85 0.33
C GLY A 128 -12.59 -3.41 0.36
N LEU A 129 -12.52 -2.71 -0.77
CA LEU A 129 -13.04 -1.34 -0.90
C LEU A 129 -14.54 -1.26 -0.63
N VAL A 130 -15.33 -2.20 -1.18
CA VAL A 130 -16.78 -2.26 -0.93
C VAL A 130 -17.06 -2.39 0.57
N ALA A 131 -16.30 -3.21 1.29
CA ALA A 131 -16.46 -3.35 2.73
C ALA A 131 -16.14 -2.07 3.52
N VAL A 132 -15.07 -1.35 3.13
CA VAL A 132 -14.72 -0.05 3.73
C VAL A 132 -15.85 0.96 3.52
N LEU A 133 -16.31 1.12 2.29
CA LEU A 133 -17.39 2.07 1.95
C LEU A 133 -18.70 1.71 2.65
N PHE A 134 -19.02 0.43 2.72
CA PHE A 134 -20.20 -0.07 3.43
C PHE A 134 -20.13 0.29 4.92
N TYR A 135 -19.04 -0.05 5.59
CA TYR A 135 -18.86 0.26 7.01
C TYR A 135 -18.93 1.76 7.30
N ASP A 136 -18.19 2.57 6.55
CA ASP A 136 -18.13 4.01 6.77
C ASP A 136 -19.48 4.69 6.49
N LEU A 137 -20.30 4.16 5.56
CA LEU A 137 -21.65 4.66 5.36
C LEU A 137 -22.53 4.44 6.61
N PHE A 138 -22.48 3.24 7.21
CA PHE A 138 -23.19 2.95 8.44
C PHE A 138 -22.62 3.67 9.66
N LEU A 139 -21.34 4.04 9.65
CA LEU A 139 -20.73 4.90 10.67
C LEU A 139 -21.24 6.35 10.53
N LEU A 140 -21.32 6.84 9.29
CA LEU A 140 -21.59 8.24 8.98
C LEU A 140 -23.00 8.67 9.40
N ILE A 141 -24.02 7.87 9.08
CA ILE A 141 -25.43 8.20 9.32
C ILE A 141 -25.71 8.60 10.79
N PRO A 142 -25.42 7.74 11.80
CA PRO A 142 -25.66 8.09 13.20
C PRO A 142 -24.68 9.13 13.74
N ALA A 143 -23.49 9.28 13.14
CA ALA A 143 -22.53 10.30 13.53
C ALA A 143 -22.96 11.72 13.11
N VAL A 144 -23.63 11.84 11.95
CA VAL A 144 -24.25 13.09 11.49
C VAL A 144 -25.47 13.45 12.35
N ASP A 145 -26.26 12.45 12.73
CA ASP A 145 -27.46 12.61 13.59
C ASP A 145 -27.13 12.67 15.10
N ALA A 146 -25.85 12.82 15.45
CA ALA A 146 -25.42 12.81 16.85
C ALA A 146 -26.02 14.00 17.63
N LYS A 147 -26.71 13.70 18.74
CA LYS A 147 -27.29 14.68 19.66
C LYS A 147 -26.21 15.58 20.29
N GLU A 148 -26.62 16.74 20.82
CA GLU A 148 -25.71 17.75 21.41
C GLU A 148 -24.71 17.19 22.44
N GLU A 149 -25.13 16.19 23.23
CA GLU A 149 -24.25 15.50 24.20
C GLU A 149 -23.03 14.82 23.54
N HIS A 150 -23.22 14.27 22.34
CA HIS A 150 -22.21 13.52 21.60
C HIS A 150 -21.69 14.23 20.35
N LYS A 151 -22.10 15.48 20.11
CA LYS A 151 -21.81 16.23 18.89
C LYS A 151 -20.33 16.29 18.53
N LYS A 152 -19.44 16.44 19.52
CA LYS A 152 -17.98 16.43 19.31
C LYS A 152 -17.49 15.07 18.82
N ALA A 153 -17.94 13.97 19.44
CA ALA A 153 -17.57 12.63 19.03
C ALA A 153 -18.15 12.31 17.64
N GLY A 154 -19.42 12.67 17.39
CA GLY A 154 -20.06 12.56 16.08
C GLY A 154 -19.25 13.26 14.99
N ALA A 155 -18.83 14.51 15.21
CA ALA A 155 -17.99 15.24 14.26
C ALA A 155 -16.65 14.54 13.97
N MET A 156 -16.02 13.92 14.98
CA MET A 156 -14.80 13.13 14.76
C MET A 156 -15.07 11.88 13.92
N PHE A 157 -16.16 11.14 14.20
CA PHE A 157 -16.57 9.98 13.42
C PHE A 157 -16.91 10.34 11.98
N VAL A 158 -17.62 11.45 11.75
CA VAL A 158 -17.91 11.99 10.41
C VAL A 158 -16.60 12.29 9.67
N GLY A 159 -15.69 13.04 10.30
CA GLY A 159 -14.40 13.37 9.71
C GLY A 159 -13.58 12.12 9.38
N LYS A 160 -13.53 11.15 10.29
CA LYS A 160 -12.85 9.87 10.10
C LYS A 160 -13.46 9.08 8.93
N ALA A 161 -14.78 8.94 8.87
CA ALA A 161 -15.46 8.17 7.81
C ALA A 161 -15.20 8.77 6.43
N ILE A 162 -15.36 10.09 6.29
CA ILE A 162 -15.12 10.78 5.01
C ILE A 162 -13.66 10.62 4.58
N LEU A 163 -12.71 10.84 5.49
CA LEU A 163 -11.29 10.69 5.18
C LEU A 163 -10.93 9.25 4.82
N GLU A 164 -11.47 8.25 5.52
CA GLU A 164 -11.21 6.85 5.19
C GLU A 164 -11.76 6.47 3.82
N MET A 165 -13.01 6.85 3.50
CA MET A 165 -13.60 6.60 2.18
C MET A 165 -12.77 7.23 1.06
N VAL A 166 -12.39 8.51 1.20
CA VAL A 166 -11.57 9.22 0.20
C VAL A 166 -10.20 8.57 0.08
N GLN A 167 -9.55 8.24 1.19
CA GLN A 167 -8.24 7.62 1.19
C GLN A 167 -8.28 6.24 0.54
N ALA A 168 -9.28 5.41 0.85
CA ALA A 168 -9.44 4.08 0.28
C ALA A 168 -9.70 4.13 -1.23
N LEU A 169 -10.58 5.01 -1.70
CA LEU A 169 -10.86 5.21 -3.12
C LEU A 169 -9.60 5.62 -3.90
N LEU A 170 -8.87 6.62 -3.39
CA LEU A 170 -7.62 7.06 -4.02
C LEU A 170 -6.55 5.97 -4.00
N GLN A 171 -6.46 5.19 -2.91
CA GLN A 171 -5.49 4.10 -2.77
C GLN A 171 -5.74 2.99 -3.79
N VAL A 172 -7.00 2.59 -3.97
CA VAL A 172 -7.37 1.61 -5.00
C VAL A 172 -7.03 2.15 -6.38
N PHE A 173 -7.42 3.39 -6.67
CA PHE A 173 -7.09 4.01 -7.95
C PHE A 173 -5.58 4.03 -8.23
N LEU A 174 -4.76 4.36 -7.22
CA LEU A 174 -3.30 4.28 -7.33
C LEU A 174 -2.81 2.87 -7.61
N ILE A 175 -3.31 1.86 -6.91
CA ILE A 175 -2.85 0.48 -7.07
C ILE A 175 -3.19 -0.02 -8.48
N LEU A 176 -4.44 0.16 -8.93
CA LEU A 176 -4.88 -0.25 -10.27
C LEU A 176 -4.11 0.48 -11.38
N GLU A 177 -3.82 1.76 -11.18
CA GLU A 177 -3.07 2.55 -12.16
C GLU A 177 -1.58 2.17 -12.18
N ALA A 178 -1.00 1.92 -11.01
CA ALA A 178 0.42 1.60 -10.87
C ALA A 178 0.74 0.15 -11.26
N SER A 179 -0.18 -0.81 -11.06
CA SER A 179 -0.02 -2.20 -11.51
C SER A 179 0.07 -2.31 -13.03
N ARG A 180 -0.50 -1.34 -13.74
CA ARG A 180 -0.49 -1.22 -15.20
C ARG A 180 0.69 -0.45 -15.76
N ARG A 181 1.66 -0.06 -14.92
CA ARG A 181 2.77 0.81 -15.31
C ARG A 181 4.13 0.18 -15.06
N GLU A 182 5.06 0.42 -15.99
CA GLU A 182 6.44 -0.04 -15.90
C GLU A 182 7.45 0.96 -16.47
N ALA A 183 8.72 0.81 -16.10
CA ALA A 183 9.81 1.66 -16.57
C ALA A 183 10.12 1.35 -18.05
N GLY A 184 9.58 2.16 -18.96
CA GLY A 184 9.84 2.06 -20.40
C GLY A 184 11.19 2.63 -20.86
N GLU A 185 11.90 3.39 -20.01
CA GLU A 185 13.19 4.02 -20.35
C GLU A 185 14.23 3.76 -19.26
N MET A 186 15.50 3.57 -19.65
CA MET A 186 16.62 3.35 -18.70
C MET A 186 16.75 4.49 -17.67
N GLY A 187 16.41 5.74 -18.06
CA GLY A 187 16.37 6.88 -17.16
C GLY A 187 15.37 6.72 -16.00
N HIS A 188 14.25 6.01 -16.20
CA HIS A 188 13.25 5.72 -15.16
C HIS A 188 13.67 4.59 -14.23
N THR A 189 14.38 3.58 -14.74
CA THR A 189 14.99 2.53 -13.91
C THR A 189 16.03 3.09 -12.94
N ILE A 190 16.76 4.12 -13.38
CA ILE A 190 17.72 4.83 -12.54
C ILE A 190 17.00 5.78 -11.59
N SER A 191 16.20 6.73 -12.10
CA SER A 191 15.59 7.80 -11.29
C SER A 191 14.54 7.29 -10.28
N LYS A 192 13.89 6.15 -10.55
CA LYS A 192 12.87 5.51 -9.71
C LYS A 192 11.77 6.48 -9.24
N PRO A 193 11.07 7.18 -10.17
CA PRO A 193 10.06 8.19 -9.83
C PRO A 193 8.92 7.58 -9.02
N GLY A 194 8.57 8.16 -7.86
CA GLY A 194 7.54 7.64 -6.97
C GLY A 194 8.04 6.68 -5.89
N ARG A 195 9.25 6.10 -5.99
CA ARG A 195 9.74 5.04 -5.08
C ARG A 195 9.65 5.42 -3.61
N THR A 196 10.12 6.62 -3.26
CA THR A 196 10.10 7.12 -1.88
C THR A 196 8.67 7.19 -1.33
N ILE A 197 7.71 7.62 -2.14
CA ILE A 197 6.32 7.80 -1.72
C ILE A 197 5.61 6.45 -1.63
N ILE A 198 5.86 5.52 -2.57
CA ILE A 198 5.37 4.14 -2.47
C ILE A 198 5.91 3.46 -1.21
N THR A 199 7.18 3.66 -0.85
CA THR A 199 7.74 3.16 0.41
C THR A 199 7.04 3.76 1.63
N LEU A 200 6.74 5.06 1.63
CA LEU A 200 5.96 5.68 2.70
C LEU A 200 4.55 5.06 2.79
N LEU A 201 3.88 4.86 1.64
CA LEU A 201 2.54 4.27 1.57
C LEU A 201 2.49 2.82 2.04
N LEU A 202 3.54 2.03 1.82
CA LEU A 202 3.68 0.68 2.36
C LEU A 202 3.62 0.69 3.90
N VAL A 203 4.44 1.55 4.52
CA VAL A 203 4.50 1.63 5.99
C VAL A 203 3.22 2.26 6.57
N LEU A 204 2.62 3.24 5.88
CA LEU A 204 1.33 3.82 6.27
C LEU A 204 0.19 2.79 6.21
N ASN A 205 0.11 1.96 5.16
CA ASN A 205 -0.90 0.90 5.09
C ASN A 205 -0.70 -0.14 6.19
N LEU A 206 0.55 -0.48 6.52
CA LEU A 206 0.85 -1.33 7.66
C LEU A 206 0.42 -0.68 8.99
N ALA A 207 0.62 0.63 9.18
CA ALA A 207 0.16 1.35 10.36
C ALA A 207 -1.38 1.30 10.47
N MET A 208 -2.10 1.59 9.38
CA MET A 208 -3.56 1.49 9.31
C MET A 208 -4.05 0.06 9.57
N TRP A 209 -3.38 -0.95 9.02
CA TRP A 209 -3.66 -2.35 9.28
C TRP A 209 -3.50 -2.72 10.76
N ILE A 210 -2.43 -2.26 11.42
CA ILE A 210 -2.21 -2.47 12.85
C ILE A 210 -3.32 -1.84 13.67
N ILE A 211 -3.72 -0.60 13.39
CA ILE A 211 -4.83 0.01 14.15
C ILE A 211 -6.15 -0.71 13.84
N ASN A 212 -6.44 -1.13 12.61
CA ASN A 212 -7.66 -1.88 12.33
C ASN A 212 -7.68 -3.26 13.02
N THR A 213 -6.52 -3.89 13.16
CA THR A 213 -6.39 -5.23 13.75
C THR A 213 -6.41 -5.20 15.28
N PHE A 214 -5.69 -4.25 15.87
CA PHE A 214 -5.52 -4.13 17.32
C PHE A 214 -6.38 -3.02 17.94
N GLY A 215 -7.09 -2.26 17.10
CA GLY A 215 -8.13 -1.31 17.45
C GLY A 215 -9.26 -2.06 18.10
N LEU A 216 -9.41 -1.84 19.40
CA LEU A 216 -10.35 -2.60 20.22
C LEU A 216 -11.79 -2.38 19.76
N LYS A 217 -12.58 -3.46 19.90
CA LYS A 217 -14.05 -3.47 19.99
C LYS A 217 -14.67 -2.32 20.79
N TYR A 218 -13.91 -1.67 21.69
CA TYR A 218 -14.42 -0.65 22.60
C TYR A 218 -14.63 0.73 21.95
N ALA A 219 -13.76 1.16 21.03
CA ALA A 219 -13.92 2.45 20.37
C ALA A 219 -15.06 2.42 19.34
N GLU A 220 -15.33 1.25 18.78
CA GLU A 220 -16.38 1.04 17.78
C GLU A 220 -17.73 0.70 18.38
N ASN A 221 -17.81 0.26 19.64
CA ASN A 221 -19.06 0.09 20.39
C ASN A 221 -19.49 1.39 21.10
N HIS A 222 -19.22 2.54 20.49
CA HIS A 222 -19.69 3.82 21.04
C HIS A 222 -21.22 3.85 21.08
N GLU A 223 -21.78 4.45 22.12
CA GLU A 223 -23.23 4.43 22.41
C GLU A 223 -24.08 5.02 21.27
N ILE A 224 -23.55 6.01 20.55
CA ILE A 224 -24.17 6.63 19.37
C ILE A 224 -24.67 5.57 18.36
N PHE A 225 -23.89 4.52 18.11
CA PHE A 225 -24.24 3.51 17.10
C PHE A 225 -25.27 2.50 17.62
N GLN A 226 -25.12 2.08 18.88
CA GLN A 226 -26.03 1.11 19.51
C GLN A 226 -27.42 1.71 19.74
N LEU A 227 -27.48 2.99 20.13
CA LEU A 227 -28.74 3.73 20.29
C LEU A 227 -29.47 3.93 18.97
N TYR A 228 -28.74 4.05 17.85
CA TYR A 228 -29.33 4.27 16.53
C TYR A 228 -29.79 2.98 15.85
N TYR A 229 -28.94 1.94 15.81
CA TYR A 229 -29.22 0.71 15.05
C TYR A 229 -29.72 -0.47 15.88
N THR A 230 -29.63 -0.41 17.22
CA THR A 230 -29.62 -1.55 18.16
C THR A 230 -28.27 -2.27 18.24
N ASP A 231 -27.99 -2.85 19.41
CA ASP A 231 -26.75 -3.58 19.70
C ASP A 231 -26.51 -4.77 18.75
N LEU A 232 -27.57 -5.52 18.41
CA LEU A 232 -27.45 -6.69 17.51
C LEU A 232 -27.11 -6.27 16.07
N ALA A 233 -27.82 -5.28 15.53
CA ALA A 233 -27.58 -4.83 14.15
C ALA A 233 -26.17 -4.25 14.00
N TRP A 234 -25.74 -3.43 14.96
CA TRP A 234 -24.38 -2.88 14.94
C TRP A 234 -23.29 -3.95 15.04
N LYS A 235 -23.51 -4.98 15.88
CA LYS A 235 -22.62 -6.15 15.93
C LYS A 235 -22.55 -6.86 14.58
N ILE A 236 -23.67 -7.10 13.91
CA ILE A 236 -23.67 -7.74 12.58
C ILE A 236 -22.86 -6.91 11.57
N ILE A 237 -23.12 -5.60 11.49
CA ILE A 237 -22.43 -4.68 10.57
C ILE A 237 -20.92 -4.72 10.81
N THR A 238 -20.50 -4.55 12.07
CA THR A 238 -19.07 -4.54 12.45
C THR A 238 -18.39 -5.89 12.23
N HIS A 239 -19.02 -7.00 12.61
CA HIS A 239 -18.41 -8.34 12.49
C HIS A 239 -18.31 -8.81 11.04
N LEU A 240 -19.18 -8.31 10.14
CA LEU A 240 -19.06 -8.56 8.71
C LEU A 240 -17.98 -7.69 8.05
N SER A 241 -17.93 -6.40 8.40
CA SER A 241 -17.11 -5.44 7.67
C SER A 241 -15.66 -5.39 8.13
N LEU A 242 -15.39 -5.44 9.45
CA LEU A 242 -14.04 -5.24 9.98
C LEU A 242 -13.02 -6.27 9.48
N PRO A 243 -13.32 -7.58 9.39
CA PRO A 243 -12.36 -8.53 8.82
C PRO A 243 -11.99 -8.21 7.36
N LEU A 244 -12.97 -7.75 6.58
CA LEU A 244 -12.75 -7.35 5.18
C LEU A 244 -11.96 -6.03 5.08
N ILE A 245 -12.14 -5.10 6.01
CA ILE A 245 -11.36 -3.86 6.10
C ILE A 245 -9.91 -4.15 6.51
N ILE A 246 -9.69 -5.06 7.46
CA ILE A 246 -8.36 -5.55 7.83
C ILE A 246 -7.70 -6.21 6.62
N PHE A 247 -8.44 -7.09 5.93
CA PHE A 247 -7.97 -7.71 4.69
C PHE A 247 -7.60 -6.67 3.63
N PHE A 248 -8.45 -5.65 3.41
CA PHE A 248 -8.19 -4.57 2.46
C PHE A 248 -6.85 -3.87 2.71
N ARG A 249 -6.55 -3.53 3.97
CA ARG A 249 -5.27 -2.86 4.32
C ARG A 249 -4.06 -3.78 4.13
N PHE A 250 -4.21 -5.05 4.49
CA PHE A 250 -3.17 -6.05 4.28
C PHE A 250 -2.90 -6.26 2.79
N HIS A 251 -3.95 -6.54 2.00
CA HIS A 251 -3.85 -6.78 0.56
C HIS A 251 -3.32 -5.55 -0.19
N SER A 252 -3.78 -4.35 0.17
CA SER A 252 -3.22 -3.10 -0.37
C SER A 252 -1.71 -2.97 -0.14
N THR A 253 -1.22 -3.45 1.01
CA THR A 253 0.22 -3.49 1.30
C THR A 253 0.95 -4.48 0.40
N VAL A 254 0.36 -5.65 0.15
CA VAL A 254 0.91 -6.67 -0.76
C VAL A 254 0.98 -6.13 -2.20
N CYS A 255 -0.11 -5.55 -2.73
CA CYS A 255 -0.12 -4.98 -4.08
C CYS A 255 0.90 -3.83 -4.22
N LEU A 256 1.00 -2.95 -3.23
CA LEU A 256 2.02 -1.88 -3.22
C LEU A 256 3.45 -2.44 -3.19
N ALA A 257 3.68 -3.59 -2.53
CA ALA A 257 4.99 -4.21 -2.45
C ALA A 257 5.37 -4.86 -3.79
N ASP A 258 4.40 -5.43 -4.48
CA ASP A 258 4.58 -5.91 -5.86
C ASP A 258 4.92 -4.76 -6.80
N ILE A 259 4.13 -3.68 -6.79
CA ILE A 259 4.41 -2.44 -7.54
C ILE A 259 5.81 -1.92 -7.22
N TRP A 260 6.16 -1.83 -5.93
CA TRP A 260 7.48 -1.39 -5.50
C TRP A 260 8.58 -2.29 -6.07
N THR A 261 8.38 -3.60 -6.15
CA THR A 261 9.38 -4.53 -6.65
C THR A 261 9.50 -4.48 -8.18
N ASN A 262 8.38 -4.39 -8.88
CA ASN A 262 8.31 -4.62 -10.32
C ASN A 262 8.32 -3.36 -11.18
N ALA A 263 7.85 -2.21 -10.68
CA ALA A 263 7.65 -1.00 -11.50
C ALA A 263 8.89 -0.47 -12.23
N TYR A 264 10.10 -0.86 -11.79
CA TYR A 264 11.37 -0.40 -12.41
C TYR A 264 12.20 -1.53 -13.02
N ARG A 265 11.68 -2.76 -13.06
CA ARG A 265 12.35 -3.87 -13.75
C ARG A 265 12.09 -3.75 -15.26
N ILE A 266 13.15 -3.72 -16.05
CA ILE A 266 13.04 -3.74 -17.51
C ILE A 266 12.74 -5.18 -17.94
N HIS A 267 11.51 -5.45 -18.36
CA HIS A 267 11.18 -6.70 -19.04
C HIS A 267 11.60 -6.55 -20.50
N ARG A 268 12.65 -7.27 -20.91
CA ARG A 268 12.94 -7.40 -22.34
C ARG A 268 11.82 -8.22 -22.95
N HIS A 269 10.99 -7.60 -23.78
CA HIS A 269 10.20 -8.34 -24.76
C HIS A 269 11.21 -9.03 -25.69
N THR A 270 11.45 -10.32 -25.47
CA THR A 270 12.03 -11.18 -26.50
C THR A 270 10.99 -11.29 -27.60
N GLU A 271 11.14 -10.46 -28.63
CA GLU A 271 10.50 -10.70 -29.92
C GLU A 271 10.93 -12.10 -30.40
N VAL A 272 9.94 -12.96 -30.61
CA VAL A 272 10.09 -14.30 -31.19
C VAL A 272 9.83 -14.21 -32.68
#